data_AF-A0A8T3D5P0-F1
#
_entry.id   AF-A0A8T3D5P0-F1
#
_cell.length_a   1.000
_cell.length_b   1.000
_cell.length_c   1.000
_cell.angle_alpha   90.00
_cell.angle_beta   90.00
_cell.angle_gamma   90.00
#
_symmetry.space_group_name_H-M   'P 1'
#
loop_
_entity.id
_entity.type
_entity.pdbx_description
1 polymer ?
#
loop_
_entity_poly.entity_id
_entity_poly.type
_entity_poly.pdbx_seq_one_letter_code
_entity_poly.pdbx_strand_id
1 'polypeptide(L)'
;MADMYPLESVYNLIPREGVEFETQPRYTSKFREQVKQEKQNKRSSHRTMGPAKMETPSPEKFLRKHSKEPQLPEKKPFAYMDGDGQRKPPIPARNEQPKMGICSAKNYIRDNAIKNALAVPKGHSPSMLTQNVETSSHWNVPASSQNTQRKRTTGRPPSTCSSAKRRRDGPRRSITNMLRSV
;
A
#
# COMPACT_ATOMS: atom_id res chain seq x y z
N MET A 1 -34.41 -41.57 -34.90
CA MET A 1 -35.63 -40.74 -34.94
C MET A 1 -35.49 -39.66 -36.01
N ALA A 2 -35.29 -40.11 -37.24
CA ALA A 2 -35.43 -39.34 -38.46
C ALA A 2 -36.29 -40.25 -39.36
N ASP A 3 -37.22 -39.67 -40.12
CA ASP A 3 -38.33 -40.33 -40.85
C ASP A 3 -39.70 -40.22 -40.16
N MET A 4 -39.96 -39.13 -39.44
CA MET A 4 -41.32 -38.80 -39.00
C MET A 4 -42.05 -37.82 -39.94
N TYR A 5 -41.37 -37.29 -40.96
CA TYR A 5 -41.96 -36.39 -41.94
C TYR A 5 -41.45 -36.76 -43.34
N PRO A 6 -42.30 -36.67 -44.37
CA PRO A 6 -41.91 -36.97 -45.74
C PRO A 6 -40.81 -36.00 -46.21
N LEU A 7 -39.89 -36.50 -47.05
CA LEU A 7 -38.79 -35.73 -47.67
C LEU A 7 -39.32 -34.46 -48.38
N GLU A 8 -40.48 -34.60 -49.01
CA GLU A 8 -41.21 -33.52 -49.65
C GLU A 8 -42.45 -33.21 -48.81
N SER A 9 -42.54 -31.98 -48.32
CA SER A 9 -43.66 -31.50 -47.52
C SER A 9 -44.17 -30.21 -48.11
N VAL A 10 -45.48 -30.13 -48.32
CA VAL A 10 -46.19 -28.95 -48.85
C VAL A 10 -45.86 -27.70 -48.02
N TYR A 11 -45.60 -27.86 -46.71
CA TYR A 11 -45.26 -26.77 -45.80
C TYR A 11 -43.85 -26.16 -46.01
N ASN A 12 -42.98 -26.86 -46.75
CA ASN A 12 -41.64 -26.36 -47.10
C ASN A 12 -41.62 -25.63 -48.46
N LEU A 13 -42.76 -25.58 -49.17
CA LEU A 13 -42.89 -24.88 -50.46
C LEU A 13 -42.81 -23.36 -50.31
N ILE A 14 -43.14 -22.84 -49.13
CA ILE A 14 -42.97 -21.43 -48.78
C ILE A 14 -41.62 -21.29 -48.09
N PRO A 15 -40.63 -20.60 -48.70
CA PRO A 15 -39.36 -20.33 -48.06
C PRO A 15 -39.59 -19.63 -46.72
N ARG A 16 -38.96 -20.12 -45.65
CA ARG A 16 -38.96 -19.39 -44.38
C ARG A 16 -38.23 -18.08 -44.62
N GLU A 17 -38.84 -16.97 -44.23
CA GLU A 17 -38.17 -15.67 -44.25
C GLU A 17 -36.87 -15.80 -43.46
N GLY A 18 -35.75 -15.58 -44.15
CA GLY A 18 -34.45 -15.58 -43.50
C GLY A 18 -34.43 -14.44 -42.49
N VAL A 19 -34.05 -14.74 -41.25
CA VAL A 19 -33.86 -13.70 -40.25
C VAL A 19 -32.72 -12.80 -40.73
N GLU A 20 -33.05 -11.58 -41.16
CA GLU A 20 -32.03 -10.59 -41.50
C GLU A 20 -31.22 -10.28 -40.24
N PHE A 21 -29.92 -10.58 -40.27
CA PHE A 21 -29.02 -10.21 -39.19
C PHE A 21 -28.52 -8.79 -39.43
N GLU A 22 -28.83 -7.90 -38.50
CA GLU A 22 -28.27 -6.55 -38.53
C GLU A 22 -26.75 -6.62 -38.33
N THR A 23 -25.99 -6.16 -39.33
CA THR A 23 -24.55 -6.03 -39.19
C THR A 23 -24.23 -4.99 -38.12
N GLN A 24 -23.31 -5.32 -37.23
CA GLN A 24 -22.89 -4.40 -36.17
C GLN A 24 -22.28 -3.12 -36.76
N PRO A 25 -22.53 -1.95 -36.14
CA PRO A 25 -21.95 -0.70 -36.60
C PRO A 25 -20.43 -0.77 -36.57
N ARG A 26 -19.80 -0.23 -37.63
CA ARG A 26 -18.34 -0.19 -37.74
C ARG A 26 -17.76 0.70 -36.63
N TYR A 27 -16.72 0.21 -35.96
CA TYR A 27 -15.97 1.00 -34.99
C TYR A 27 -15.44 2.30 -35.60
N THR A 28 -15.65 3.41 -34.89
CA THR A 28 -15.01 4.69 -35.17
C THR A 28 -14.15 5.12 -33.98
N SER A 29 -12.98 5.68 -34.25
CA SER A 29 -12.09 6.20 -33.20
C SER A 29 -12.78 7.25 -32.34
N LYS A 30 -12.60 7.14 -31.02
CA LYS A 30 -13.07 8.10 -30.02
C LYS A 30 -12.56 9.53 -30.27
N PHE A 31 -11.39 9.65 -30.89
CA PHE A 31 -10.71 10.93 -31.12
C PHE A 31 -10.99 11.53 -32.51
N ARG A 32 -11.91 10.94 -33.29
CA ARG A 32 -12.19 11.39 -34.67
C ARG A 32 -12.59 12.86 -34.73
N GLU A 33 -13.36 13.35 -33.77
CA GLU A 33 -13.81 14.74 -33.71
C GLU A 33 -12.70 15.70 -33.32
N GLN A 34 -11.90 15.32 -32.32
CA GLN A 34 -10.73 16.09 -31.88
C GLN A 34 -9.75 16.30 -33.05
N VAL A 35 -9.45 15.25 -33.82
CA VAL A 35 -8.55 15.35 -34.98
C VAL A 35 -9.11 16.30 -36.05
N LYS A 36 -10.43 16.34 -36.25
CA LYS A 36 -11.06 17.30 -37.18
C LYS A 36 -10.91 18.74 -36.68
N GLN A 37 -11.14 18.98 -35.39
CA GLN A 37 -11.01 20.31 -34.79
C GLN A 37 -9.56 20.80 -34.83
N GLU A 38 -8.59 19.97 -34.43
CA GLU A 38 -7.16 20.31 -34.48
C GLU A 38 -6.68 20.65 -35.90
N LYS A 39 -7.17 19.90 -36.89
CA LYS A 39 -6.88 20.16 -38.31
C LYS A 39 -7.44 21.50 -38.78
N GLN A 40 -8.58 21.93 -38.25
CA GLN A 40 -9.24 23.17 -38.64
C GLN A 40 -8.72 24.40 -37.88
N ASN A 41 -8.42 24.27 -36.58
CA ASN A 41 -8.05 25.38 -35.69
C ASN A 41 -6.81 26.17 -36.16
N LYS A 42 -5.89 25.52 -36.87
CA LYS A 42 -4.65 26.14 -37.36
C LYS A 42 -4.72 26.62 -38.81
N ARG A 43 -5.91 26.50 -39.44
CA ARG A 43 -6.14 26.92 -40.83
C ARG A 43 -6.75 28.32 -40.87
N SER A 44 -6.18 29.17 -41.71
CA SER A 44 -6.79 30.42 -42.16
C SER A 44 -7.05 30.29 -43.66
N SER A 45 -8.20 30.80 -44.13
CA SER A 45 -8.70 30.62 -45.51
C SER A 45 -7.74 31.13 -46.58
N HIS A 46 -6.90 32.11 -46.23
CA HIS A 46 -6.06 32.86 -47.17
C HIS A 46 -4.60 32.90 -46.74
N ARG A 47 -4.15 31.93 -45.91
CA ARG A 47 -2.80 31.94 -45.33
C ARG A 47 -1.67 31.81 -46.36
N THR A 48 -1.87 31.04 -47.42
CA THR A 48 -0.81 30.71 -48.40
C THR A 48 -0.70 31.75 -49.52
N MET A 49 -1.81 32.08 -50.18
CA MET A 49 -1.82 32.94 -51.38
C MET A 49 -2.57 34.26 -51.18
N GLY A 50 -3.01 34.56 -49.96
CA GLY A 50 -3.86 35.72 -49.71
C GLY A 50 -5.28 35.58 -50.27
N PRO A 51 -6.12 36.62 -50.12
CA PRO A 51 -7.46 36.64 -50.69
C PRO A 51 -7.39 36.81 -52.22
N ALA A 52 -8.27 36.12 -52.94
CA ALA A 52 -8.26 36.11 -54.41
C ALA A 52 -8.63 37.46 -55.04
N LYS A 53 -9.42 38.28 -54.34
CA LYS A 53 -9.78 39.65 -54.74
C LYS A 53 -9.53 40.57 -53.55
N MET A 54 -8.61 41.52 -53.69
CA MET A 54 -8.36 42.54 -52.68
C MET A 54 -9.48 43.59 -52.75
N GLU A 55 -10.26 43.74 -51.69
CA GLU A 55 -11.24 44.82 -51.62
C GLU A 55 -10.52 46.16 -51.52
N THR A 56 -10.94 47.13 -52.34
CA THR A 56 -10.46 48.51 -52.30
C THR A 56 -10.97 49.16 -51.00
N PRO A 57 -10.12 49.84 -50.22
CA PRO A 57 -10.55 50.41 -48.94
C PRO A 57 -11.56 51.54 -49.17
N SER A 58 -12.81 51.31 -48.77
CA SER A 58 -13.83 52.36 -48.72
C SER A 58 -13.48 53.37 -47.62
N PRO A 59 -13.72 54.68 -47.83
CA PRO A 59 -13.45 55.71 -46.82
C PRO A 59 -14.14 55.49 -45.47
N GLU A 60 -15.27 54.79 -45.45
CA GLU A 60 -15.99 54.42 -44.22
C GLU A 60 -15.23 53.40 -43.37
N LYS A 61 -14.38 52.57 -44.00
CA LYS A 61 -13.57 51.54 -43.34
C LYS A 61 -12.23 52.08 -42.82
N PHE A 62 -11.99 53.39 -42.88
CA PHE A 62 -10.77 53.98 -42.32
C PHE A 62 -10.71 53.87 -40.80
N LEU A 63 -9.48 53.80 -40.30
CA LEU A 63 -9.22 53.60 -38.89
C LEU A 63 -9.65 54.82 -38.08
N ARG A 64 -10.55 54.63 -37.11
CA ARG A 64 -10.94 55.66 -36.15
C ARG A 64 -10.05 55.57 -34.90
N LYS A 65 -10.03 56.64 -34.10
CA LYS A 65 -9.29 56.64 -32.82
C LYS A 65 -9.80 55.47 -31.94
N HIS A 66 -8.88 54.76 -31.29
CA HIS A 66 -9.15 53.63 -30.38
C HIS A 66 -9.84 52.40 -31.01
N SER A 67 -9.94 52.28 -32.34
CA SER A 67 -10.69 51.16 -32.96
C SER A 67 -9.99 49.80 -32.90
N LYS A 68 -8.67 49.78 -32.66
CA LYS A 68 -7.84 48.57 -32.56
C LYS A 68 -7.47 48.20 -31.13
N GLU A 69 -7.86 49.02 -30.16
CA GLU A 69 -7.56 48.75 -28.76
C GLU A 69 -8.45 47.62 -28.26
N PRO A 70 -7.87 46.59 -27.61
CA PRO A 70 -8.66 45.51 -27.05
C PRO A 70 -9.50 46.05 -25.89
N GLN A 71 -10.81 45.85 -25.96
CA GLN A 71 -11.69 46.17 -24.84
C GLN A 71 -11.47 45.14 -23.74
N LEU A 72 -10.82 45.56 -22.66
CA LEU A 72 -10.68 44.71 -21.47
C LEU A 72 -12.04 44.60 -20.77
N PRO A 73 -12.41 43.40 -20.30
CA PRO A 73 -13.59 43.24 -19.47
C PRO A 73 -13.42 44.02 -18.15
N GLU A 74 -14.53 44.34 -17.49
CA GLU A 74 -14.52 44.97 -16.18
C GLU A 74 -13.72 44.15 -15.16
N LYS A 75 -13.00 44.86 -14.28
CA LYS A 75 -12.13 44.24 -13.28
C LYS A 75 -12.96 43.41 -12.32
N LYS A 76 -12.86 42.09 -12.43
CA LYS A 76 -13.42 41.14 -11.45
C LYS A 76 -12.35 40.76 -10.43
N PRO A 77 -12.72 40.51 -9.16
CA PRO A 77 -11.79 39.93 -8.20
C PRO A 77 -11.32 38.58 -8.74
N PHE A 78 -10.00 38.37 -8.69
CA PHE A 78 -9.40 37.14 -9.16
C PHE A 78 -9.78 35.99 -8.21
N ALA A 79 -10.43 34.96 -8.75
CA ALA A 79 -10.78 33.74 -8.05
C ALA A 79 -10.13 32.53 -8.74
N TYR A 80 -9.54 31.64 -7.96
CA TYR A 80 -9.01 30.38 -8.47
C TYR A 80 -10.18 29.44 -8.81
N MET A 81 -10.09 28.72 -9.94
CA MET A 81 -11.11 27.75 -10.38
C MET A 81 -11.24 26.55 -9.45
N ASP A 82 -10.15 26.20 -8.73
CA ASP A 82 -10.15 25.22 -7.66
C ASP A 82 -10.66 25.92 -6.40
N GLY A 83 -11.98 25.85 -6.21
CA GLY A 83 -12.73 26.72 -5.30
C GLY A 83 -12.14 26.87 -3.91
N ASP A 84 -12.25 28.11 -3.39
CA ASP A 84 -12.53 28.61 -2.02
C ASP A 84 -11.95 27.90 -0.78
N GLY A 85 -11.16 26.85 -0.94
CA GLY A 85 -10.41 26.20 0.11
C GLY A 85 -9.07 26.88 0.22
N GLN A 86 -8.83 27.58 1.32
CA GLN A 86 -7.48 27.93 1.73
C GLN A 86 -6.65 26.64 1.71
N ARG A 87 -5.82 26.45 0.68
CA ARG A 87 -4.99 25.24 0.48
C ARG A 87 -4.09 24.94 1.69
N LYS A 88 -3.87 25.95 2.53
CA LYS A 88 -3.08 25.87 3.75
C LYS A 88 -3.98 26.23 4.92
N PRO A 89 -3.88 25.52 6.06
CA PRO A 89 -4.56 25.93 7.28
C PRO A 89 -4.10 27.34 7.69
N PRO A 90 -4.97 28.09 8.38
CA PRO A 90 -4.58 29.39 8.91
C PRO A 90 -3.41 29.24 9.88
N ILE A 91 -2.52 30.23 9.88
CA ILE A 91 -1.38 30.27 10.79
C ILE A 91 -1.93 30.44 12.23
N PRO A 92 -1.41 29.72 13.23
CA PRO A 92 -1.79 29.90 14.64
C PRO A 92 -1.71 31.37 15.07
N ALA A 93 -2.64 31.79 15.93
CA ALA A 93 -2.71 33.17 16.36
C ALA A 93 -1.52 33.53 17.29
N ARG A 94 -1.08 34.78 17.28
CA ARG A 94 0.03 35.24 18.15
C ARG A 94 -0.24 35.03 19.66
N ASN A 95 -1.52 35.05 20.05
CA ASN A 95 -1.96 34.87 21.43
C ASN A 95 -2.16 33.40 21.82
N GLU A 96 -2.11 32.50 20.84
CA GLU A 96 -2.23 31.06 21.06
C GLU A 96 -0.89 30.54 21.58
N GLN A 97 -0.78 30.41 22.90
CA GLN A 97 0.44 29.89 23.51
C GLN A 97 0.57 28.40 23.16
N PRO A 98 1.69 27.97 22.57
CA PRO A 98 1.94 26.54 22.43
C PRO A 98 1.91 25.91 23.83
N LYS A 99 1.51 24.63 23.90
CA LYS A 99 1.54 23.88 25.16
C LYS A 99 3.00 23.65 25.57
N MET A 100 3.61 24.69 26.13
CA MET A 100 5.01 24.75 26.53
C MET A 100 5.19 23.91 27.78
N GLY A 101 5.98 22.83 27.67
CA GLY A 101 6.36 21.98 28.79
C GLY A 101 5.16 21.27 29.40
N ILE A 102 5.05 19.96 29.21
CA ILE A 102 4.13 19.16 30.01
C ILE A 102 4.64 19.23 31.46
N CYS A 103 4.16 20.20 32.23
CA CYS A 103 4.34 20.28 33.68
C CYS A 103 3.50 19.17 34.31
N SER A 104 3.98 17.94 34.17
CA SER A 104 3.39 16.78 34.82
C SER A 104 3.56 16.94 36.33
N ALA A 105 2.47 16.81 37.09
CA ALA A 105 2.50 16.82 38.56
C ALA A 105 3.23 15.60 39.18
N LYS A 106 3.84 14.75 38.36
CA LYS A 106 4.54 13.53 38.79
C LYS A 106 5.90 13.88 39.36
N ASN A 107 6.20 13.31 40.53
CA ASN A 107 7.46 13.51 41.23
C ASN A 107 8.44 12.40 40.87
N TYR A 108 9.20 12.60 39.79
CA TYR A 108 10.17 11.61 39.29
C TYR A 108 11.19 11.16 40.34
N ILE A 109 11.56 12.02 41.30
CA ILE A 109 12.46 11.68 42.40
C ILE A 109 11.87 10.59 43.29
N ARG A 110 10.61 10.73 43.70
CA ARG A 110 9.92 9.76 44.55
C ARG A 110 9.60 8.48 43.78
N ASP A 111 9.11 8.63 42.56
CA ASP A 111 8.74 7.49 41.72
C ASP A 111 9.96 6.62 41.38
N ASN A 112 11.12 7.22 41.11
CA ASN A 112 12.36 6.49 40.85
C ASN A 112 12.89 5.79 42.10
N ALA A 113 12.80 6.44 43.27
CA ALA A 113 13.19 5.84 44.54
C ALA A 113 12.36 4.59 44.86
N ILE A 114 11.03 4.68 44.71
CA ILE A 114 10.11 3.55 44.90
C ILE A 114 10.42 2.43 43.89
N LYS A 115 10.62 2.77 42.61
CA LYS A 115 10.96 1.79 41.57
C LYS A 115 12.25 1.05 41.85
N ASN A 116 13.29 1.73 42.32
CA ASN A 116 14.57 1.11 42.66
C ASN A 116 14.47 0.23 43.90
N ALA A 117 13.70 0.67 44.91
CA ALA A 117 13.47 -0.13 46.12
C ALA A 117 12.70 -1.43 45.83
N LEU A 118 11.74 -1.37 44.91
CA LEU A 118 10.95 -2.53 44.48
C LEU A 118 11.65 -3.39 43.41
N ALA A 119 12.83 -2.98 42.91
CA ALA A 119 13.53 -3.71 41.88
C ALA A 119 14.22 -4.96 42.45
N VAL A 120 13.89 -6.13 41.90
CA VAL A 120 14.54 -7.40 42.27
C VAL A 120 16.00 -7.38 41.79
N PRO A 121 16.99 -7.63 42.65
CA PRO A 121 18.39 -7.63 42.26
C PRO A 121 18.67 -8.76 41.28
N LYS A 122 19.40 -8.44 40.20
CA LYS A 122 19.93 -9.46 39.28
C LYS A 122 21.03 -10.22 40.02
N GLY A 123 20.96 -11.56 39.99
CA GLY A 123 21.98 -12.41 40.65
C GLY A 123 23.38 -12.15 40.10
N HIS A 124 24.37 -12.05 40.99
CA HIS A 124 25.77 -11.86 40.59
C HIS A 124 26.37 -13.19 40.10
N SER A 125 27.26 -13.13 39.09
CA SER A 125 28.10 -14.27 38.74
C SER A 125 29.13 -14.53 39.84
N PRO A 126 29.48 -15.79 40.15
CA PRO A 126 30.51 -16.08 41.14
C PRO A 126 31.85 -15.50 40.71
N SER A 127 32.47 -14.71 41.60
CA SER A 127 33.85 -14.24 41.47
C SER A 127 34.79 -15.43 41.62
N MET A 128 35.51 -15.77 40.56
CA MET A 128 36.61 -16.72 40.63
C MET A 128 37.80 -16.00 41.27
N LEU A 129 38.04 -16.23 42.55
CA LEU A 129 39.23 -15.75 43.24
C LEU A 129 40.47 -16.45 42.65
N THR A 130 41.35 -15.72 41.97
CA THR A 130 42.68 -16.21 41.61
C THR A 130 43.73 -15.52 42.47
N GLN A 131 44.48 -16.33 43.20
CA GLN A 131 45.69 -15.92 43.92
C GLN A 131 46.80 -15.58 42.91
N ASN A 132 47.45 -14.44 43.14
CA ASN A 132 48.89 -14.17 43.02
C ASN A 132 49.56 -13.97 41.63
N VAL A 133 50.27 -12.83 41.59
CA VAL A 133 51.56 -12.51 40.93
C VAL A 133 51.58 -12.29 39.41
N GLU A 134 51.80 -11.01 39.08
CA GLU A 134 52.50 -10.43 37.93
C GLU A 134 52.72 -11.36 36.72
N THR A 135 51.97 -11.14 35.65
CA THR A 135 52.55 -10.72 34.37
C THR A 135 51.46 -10.36 33.36
N SER A 136 51.68 -9.20 32.77
CA SER A 136 51.21 -8.71 31.49
C SER A 136 50.50 -9.68 30.54
N SER A 137 49.42 -9.13 29.99
CA SER A 137 48.95 -9.20 28.60
C SER A 137 47.97 -10.31 28.17
N HIS A 138 46.88 -9.77 27.59
CA HIS A 138 45.96 -10.35 26.62
C HIS A 138 44.99 -11.40 27.17
N TRP A 139 43.68 -11.18 26.98
CA TRP A 139 42.73 -12.10 26.32
C TRP A 139 41.31 -11.51 26.38
N ASN A 140 40.75 -11.20 25.21
CA ASN A 140 39.30 -11.25 25.02
C ASN A 140 38.87 -12.72 25.12
N VAL A 141 37.85 -13.02 25.94
CA VAL A 141 37.20 -14.33 25.98
C VAL A 141 35.68 -14.15 25.82
N PRO A 142 35.03 -14.74 24.80
CA PRO A 142 33.59 -14.65 24.66
C PRO A 142 32.89 -15.54 25.71
N ALA A 143 31.85 -14.97 26.32
CA ALA A 143 31.04 -15.61 27.35
C ALA A 143 30.08 -16.66 26.74
N SER A 144 30.57 -17.86 26.43
CA SER A 144 29.77 -19.10 26.45
C SER A 144 30.63 -20.35 26.30
N SER A 145 31.48 -20.64 27.30
CA SER A 145 31.97 -22.01 27.49
C SER A 145 31.02 -22.72 28.43
N GLN A 146 29.97 -23.37 27.90
CA GLN A 146 29.18 -24.28 28.72
C GLN A 146 30.01 -25.54 28.99
N ASN A 147 30.46 -25.67 30.24
CA ASN A 147 31.27 -26.80 30.69
C ASN A 147 30.48 -28.12 30.56
N THR A 148 30.83 -28.91 29.55
CA THR A 148 30.17 -30.18 29.20
C THR A 148 30.39 -31.29 30.23
N GLN A 149 31.28 -31.08 31.21
CA GLN A 149 31.54 -32.01 32.32
C GLN A 149 30.38 -32.08 33.32
N ARG A 150 29.48 -31.08 33.37
CA ARG A 150 28.33 -31.05 34.29
C ARG A 150 27.04 -31.66 33.70
N LYS A 151 27.15 -32.66 32.83
CA LYS A 151 25.97 -33.50 32.52
C LYS A 151 25.70 -34.40 33.72
N ARG A 152 24.50 -34.29 34.34
CA ARG A 152 24.09 -35.04 35.56
C ARG A 152 24.16 -36.57 35.44
N THR A 153 24.50 -37.10 34.27
CA THR A 153 24.48 -38.54 33.95
C THR A 153 25.79 -39.03 33.33
N THR A 154 26.91 -38.33 33.49
CA THR A 154 28.22 -38.85 33.04
C THR A 154 28.53 -40.15 33.80
N GLY A 155 28.83 -41.22 33.05
CA GLY A 155 29.17 -42.54 33.62
C GLY A 155 27.99 -43.41 34.11
N ARG A 156 26.75 -42.91 34.11
CA ARG A 156 25.57 -43.70 34.49
C ARG A 156 24.58 -43.79 33.32
N PRO A 157 24.19 -45.00 32.87
CA PRO A 157 23.23 -45.13 31.79
C PRO A 157 21.91 -44.46 32.17
N PRO A 158 21.24 -43.76 31.23
CA PRO A 158 19.98 -43.10 31.51
C PRO A 158 18.93 -44.12 31.97
N SER A 159 18.08 -43.72 32.92
CA SER A 159 17.05 -44.59 33.53
C SER A 159 16.05 -45.17 32.52
N THR A 160 15.96 -44.58 31.32
CA THR A 160 15.15 -45.10 30.22
C THR A 160 15.67 -46.44 29.69
N CYS A 161 16.94 -46.76 29.88
CA CYS A 161 17.56 -47.98 29.36
C CYS A 161 16.98 -49.24 30.03
N SER A 162 16.68 -49.19 31.33
CA SER A 162 16.07 -50.32 32.07
C SER A 162 14.55 -50.45 31.82
N SER A 163 13.84 -49.35 31.56
CA SER A 163 12.45 -49.40 31.09
C SER A 163 12.33 -49.95 29.67
N ALA A 164 13.27 -49.62 28.77
CA ALA A 164 13.31 -50.18 27.42
C ALA A 164 13.63 -51.68 27.42
N LYS A 165 14.48 -52.15 28.34
CA LYS A 165 14.76 -53.58 28.50
C LYS A 165 13.55 -54.34 29.05
N ARG A 166 12.85 -53.80 30.05
CA ARG A 166 11.58 -54.37 30.56
C ARG A 166 10.46 -54.41 29.51
N ARG A 167 10.41 -53.48 28.55
CA ARG A 167 9.46 -53.52 27.43
C ARG A 167 9.79 -54.58 26.38
N ARG A 168 11.07 -54.96 26.22
CA ARG A 168 11.49 -56.06 25.34
C ARG A 168 11.26 -57.43 25.98
N ASP A 169 11.60 -57.55 27.25
CA ASP A 169 11.66 -58.84 27.95
C ASP A 169 10.39 -59.11 28.80
N GLY A 170 9.44 -58.18 28.85
CA GLY A 170 8.23 -58.26 29.66
C GLY A 170 7.02 -58.85 28.94
N PRO A 171 6.11 -59.55 29.64
CA PRO A 171 4.92 -60.14 29.05
C PRO A 171 3.98 -59.04 28.51
N ARG A 172 3.55 -59.16 27.24
CA ARG A 172 2.57 -58.27 26.61
C ARG A 172 1.23 -58.39 27.33
N ARG A 173 0.87 -57.42 28.18
CA ARG A 173 -0.41 -57.42 28.89
C ARG A 173 -1.46 -56.59 28.15
N SER A 174 -2.59 -57.26 27.94
CA SER A 174 -3.82 -56.85 27.26
C SER A 174 -4.46 -55.58 27.85
N ILE A 175 -4.95 -54.71 26.98
CA ILE A 175 -5.55 -53.40 27.31
C ILE A 175 -7.04 -53.61 27.58
N THR A 176 -7.42 -53.77 28.84
CA THR A 176 -8.79 -53.46 29.26
C THR A 176 -8.78 -52.76 30.62
N ASN A 177 -9.46 -51.62 30.65
CA ASN A 177 -10.01 -50.90 31.81
C ASN A 177 -9.06 -50.00 32.62
N MET A 178 -9.23 -48.68 32.46
CA MET A 178 -9.44 -47.74 33.56
C MET A 178 -9.99 -46.40 33.02
N LEU A 179 -11.26 -46.40 32.59
CA LEU A 179 -12.14 -45.24 32.72
C LEU A 179 -12.86 -45.41 34.06
N ARG A 180 -12.46 -44.65 35.10
CA ARG A 180 -13.31 -44.32 36.27
C ARG A 180 -12.52 -43.48 37.28
N SER A 181 -12.75 -42.17 37.24
CA SER A 181 -13.13 -41.37 38.42
C SER A 181 -13.52 -39.98 37.93
N VAL A 182 -14.82 -39.80 37.69
CA VAL A 182 -15.53 -38.54 37.94
C VAL A 182 -15.84 -38.53 39.43
#